data_AF-A0A662AC26-F1
#
_entry.id   AF-A0A662AC26-F1
#
_cell.length_a   1.000
_cell.length_b   1.000
_cell.length_c   1.000
_cell.angle_alpha   90.00
_cell.angle_beta   90.00
_cell.angle_gamma   90.00
#
_symmetry.space_group_name_H-M   'P 1'
#
loop_
_entity.id
_entity.type
_entity.pdbx_description
1 polymer ?
#
loop_
_entity_poly.entity_id
_entity_poly.type
_entity_poly.pdbx_seq_one_letter_code
_entity_poly.pdbx_strand_id
1 'polypeptide(L)'
;RGNRTHKFNAENFEAFRSPNFPTLADVGVYIKYNRNAIHKPNFKKLKVNKKMDSNIAILKLFPGISENVVSSILNIHGLKAVILESYGAGNAPNSDWFIKLIQTAIKGGLIIFNVSQCQGGSVLMGKYETSIKLQEIGVIGAFDMTTEAAVAKLMYLLGNLSVKKEIEKMLRKSIVGELTITN
;
A
#
# COMPACT_ATOMS: atom_id res chain seq x y z
N ARG A 1 1.31 -14.41 -6.71
CA ARG A 1 -0.16 -14.19 -6.55
C ARG A 1 -0.50 -12.84 -7.13
N GLY A 2 -1.62 -12.64 -7.84
CA GLY A 2 -1.89 -11.39 -8.58
C GLY A 2 -1.64 -10.10 -7.78
N ASN A 3 -2.29 -9.95 -6.63
CA ASN A 3 -2.13 -8.81 -5.70
C ASN A 3 -0.82 -8.83 -4.87
N ARG A 4 0.16 -9.62 -5.26
CA ARG A 4 1.52 -9.67 -4.71
C ARG A 4 2.58 -9.46 -5.79
N THR A 5 2.15 -9.20 -7.02
CA THR A 5 3.01 -9.22 -8.20
C THR A 5 3.36 -7.79 -8.64
N HIS A 6 4.60 -7.59 -9.04
CA HIS A 6 5.12 -6.35 -9.63
C HIS A 6 5.86 -6.69 -10.92
N LYS A 7 5.78 -5.82 -11.94
CA LYS A 7 6.58 -5.96 -13.17
C LYS A 7 7.98 -5.42 -12.93
N PHE A 8 8.90 -6.32 -12.61
CA PHE A 8 10.29 -6.02 -12.28
C PHE A 8 11.14 -5.64 -13.49
N ASN A 9 10.85 -6.20 -14.67
CA ASN A 9 11.65 -5.98 -15.87
C ASN A 9 10.74 -5.73 -17.09
N ALA A 10 11.11 -4.76 -17.92
CA ALA A 10 10.32 -4.36 -19.09
C ALA A 10 10.58 -5.22 -20.35
N GLU A 11 11.73 -5.91 -20.41
CA GLU A 11 12.25 -6.58 -21.61
C GLU A 11 12.32 -8.11 -21.47
N ASN A 12 12.69 -8.61 -20.29
CA ASN A 12 12.84 -10.04 -20.05
C ASN A 12 11.49 -10.76 -20.01
N PHE A 13 11.44 -12.00 -20.53
CA PHE A 13 10.25 -12.86 -20.42
C PHE A 13 9.83 -13.11 -18.97
N GLU A 14 10.80 -13.25 -18.06
CA GLU A 14 10.57 -13.29 -16.62
C GLU A 14 10.37 -11.89 -16.01
N ALA A 15 9.43 -11.13 -16.59
CA ALA A 15 9.17 -9.73 -16.25
C ALA A 15 8.53 -9.52 -14.88
N PHE A 16 7.87 -10.53 -14.31
CA PHE A 16 7.04 -10.40 -13.12
C PHE A 16 7.62 -11.13 -11.92
N ARG A 17 7.57 -10.48 -10.75
CA ARG A 17 8.06 -11.02 -9.48
C ARG A 17 7.04 -10.82 -8.38
N SER A 18 7.09 -11.68 -7.37
CA SER A 18 6.26 -11.62 -6.15
C SER A 18 7.17 -11.57 -4.93
N PRO A 19 7.83 -10.43 -4.67
CA PRO A 19 8.98 -10.35 -3.76
C PRO A 19 8.65 -10.71 -2.30
N ASN A 20 7.41 -10.45 -1.85
CA ASN A 20 6.97 -10.69 -0.47
C ASN A 20 6.04 -11.90 -0.31
N PHE A 21 5.85 -12.72 -1.35
CA PHE A 21 4.99 -13.89 -1.27
C PHE A 21 5.43 -14.99 -2.25
N PRO A 22 5.50 -16.27 -1.84
CA PRO A 22 5.98 -17.34 -2.72
C PRO A 22 5.11 -17.50 -3.98
N THR A 23 5.69 -18.09 -5.02
CA THR A 23 4.94 -18.52 -6.21
C THR A 23 3.86 -19.52 -5.82
N LEU A 24 2.71 -19.48 -6.51
CA LEU A 24 1.60 -20.41 -6.23
C LEU A 24 1.83 -21.76 -6.88
N ALA A 25 2.54 -21.77 -8.00
CA ALA A 25 3.01 -22.96 -8.67
C ALA A 25 4.21 -22.60 -9.56
N ASP A 26 5.08 -23.57 -9.78
CA ASP A 26 6.12 -23.52 -10.80
C ASP A 26 5.71 -24.41 -11.97
N VAL A 27 5.74 -23.85 -13.18
CA VAL A 27 5.28 -24.53 -14.40
C VAL A 27 6.50 -24.96 -15.22
N GLY A 28 6.74 -26.27 -15.28
CA GLY A 28 7.70 -26.89 -16.20
C GLY A 28 7.04 -28.06 -16.94
N VAL A 29 7.79 -29.14 -17.20
CA VAL A 29 7.21 -30.41 -17.73
C VAL A 29 6.07 -30.91 -16.83
N TYR A 30 6.20 -30.69 -15.52
CA TYR A 30 5.15 -30.92 -14.53
C TYR A 30 4.85 -29.61 -13.80
N ILE A 31 3.60 -29.43 -13.35
CA ILE A 31 3.21 -28.29 -12.51
C ILE A 31 3.43 -28.65 -11.04
N LYS A 32 4.31 -27.90 -10.37
CA LYS A 32 4.57 -28.05 -8.93
C LYS A 32 3.78 -27.00 -8.16
N TYR A 33 2.71 -27.40 -7.50
CA TYR A 33 1.84 -26.49 -6.74
C TYR A 33 2.34 -26.25 -5.32
N ASN A 34 2.48 -24.99 -4.92
CA ASN A 34 2.64 -24.61 -3.52
C ASN A 34 1.27 -24.56 -2.83
N ARG A 35 0.78 -25.74 -2.42
CA ARG A 35 -0.58 -25.89 -1.86
C ARG A 35 -0.83 -25.05 -0.61
N ASN A 36 0.21 -24.75 0.17
CA ASN A 36 0.10 -23.91 1.38
C ASN A 36 -0.09 -22.43 1.04
N ALA A 37 0.41 -21.97 -0.12
CA ALA A 37 0.27 -20.60 -0.59
C ALA A 37 -1.06 -20.33 -1.33
N ILE A 38 -1.78 -21.39 -1.72
CA ILE A 38 -3.03 -21.32 -2.48
C ILE A 38 -4.23 -21.21 -1.52
N HIS A 39 -5.12 -20.25 -1.79
CA HIS A 39 -6.38 -20.14 -1.05
C HIS A 39 -7.29 -21.34 -1.33
N LYS A 40 -7.93 -21.85 -0.26
CA LYS A 40 -8.98 -22.85 -0.39
C LYS A 40 -10.27 -22.20 -0.91
N PRO A 41 -11.04 -22.90 -1.77
CA PRO A 41 -12.35 -22.41 -2.19
C PRO A 41 -13.27 -22.25 -0.98
N ASN A 42 -14.07 -21.19 -0.98
CA ASN A 42 -15.06 -20.93 0.08
C ASN A 42 -16.48 -21.37 -0.30
N PHE A 43 -16.67 -21.91 -1.50
CA PHE A 43 -17.93 -22.39 -2.07
C PHE A 43 -19.10 -21.38 -2.02
N LYS A 44 -18.80 -20.08 -1.91
CA LYS A 44 -19.81 -19.02 -1.97
C LYS A 44 -20.08 -18.63 -3.42
N LYS A 45 -21.30 -18.14 -3.70
CA LYS A 45 -21.64 -17.55 -5.00
C LYS A 45 -20.73 -16.36 -5.30
N LEU A 46 -20.29 -16.24 -6.55
CA LEU A 46 -19.48 -15.11 -7.01
C LEU A 46 -20.26 -13.80 -6.83
N LYS A 47 -19.64 -12.84 -6.14
CA LYS A 47 -20.11 -11.45 -6.07
C LYS A 47 -19.04 -10.54 -6.65
N VAL A 48 -19.40 -9.79 -7.70
CA VAL A 48 -18.51 -8.84 -8.35
C VAL A 48 -18.77 -7.44 -7.80
N ASN A 49 -17.75 -6.81 -7.20
CA ASN A 49 -17.80 -5.41 -6.81
C ASN A 49 -17.20 -4.57 -7.94
N LYS A 50 -18.02 -3.69 -8.53
CA LYS A 50 -17.62 -2.83 -9.66
C LYS A 50 -17.32 -1.38 -9.27
N LYS A 51 -17.63 -0.99 -8.03
CA LYS A 51 -17.41 0.37 -7.54
C LYS A 51 -15.95 0.55 -7.16
N MET A 52 -15.31 1.56 -7.73
CA MET A 52 -13.94 1.98 -7.44
C MET A 52 -13.94 3.50 -7.35
N ASP A 53 -13.18 4.06 -6.42
CA ASP A 53 -12.97 5.51 -6.31
C ASP A 53 -11.50 5.82 -6.55
N SER A 54 -11.23 6.62 -7.59
CA SER A 54 -9.87 6.91 -8.05
C SER A 54 -9.32 8.22 -7.50
N ASN A 55 -9.99 8.86 -6.53
CA ASN A 55 -9.51 10.09 -5.87
C ASN A 55 -8.34 9.79 -4.91
N ILE A 56 -7.26 9.26 -5.47
CA ILE A 56 -6.02 8.89 -4.79
C ILE A 56 -4.81 9.47 -5.53
N ALA A 57 -3.70 9.66 -4.81
CA ALA A 57 -2.43 10.04 -5.40
C ALA A 57 -1.30 9.15 -4.88
N ILE A 58 -0.24 9.01 -5.65
CA ILE A 58 1.01 8.37 -5.20
C ILE A 58 2.04 9.50 -5.01
N LEU A 59 2.53 9.64 -3.79
CA LEU A 59 3.60 10.57 -3.43
C LEU A 59 4.88 9.77 -3.18
N LYS A 60 5.75 9.73 -4.19
CA LYS A 60 7.06 9.10 -4.06
C LYS A 60 8.08 10.06 -3.45
N LEU A 61 8.65 9.68 -2.32
CA LEU A 61 9.68 10.48 -1.66
C LEU A 61 11.03 10.32 -2.36
N PHE A 62 11.81 11.39 -2.43
CA PHE A 62 13.20 11.35 -2.88
C PHE A 62 14.00 12.45 -2.15
N PRO A 63 15.32 12.30 -1.99
CA PRO A 63 16.14 13.34 -1.38
C PRO A 63 15.99 14.67 -2.13
N GLY A 64 15.62 15.73 -1.42
CA GLY A 64 15.37 17.05 -2.01
C GLY A 64 13.92 17.31 -2.45
N ILE A 65 12.97 16.42 -2.16
CA ILE A 65 11.54 16.73 -2.36
C ILE A 65 11.16 18.01 -1.60
N SER A 66 10.48 18.93 -2.29
CA SER A 66 10.19 20.26 -1.74
C SER A 66 8.84 20.33 -1.04
N GLU A 67 8.72 21.28 -0.10
CA GLU A 67 7.47 21.59 0.58
C GLU A 67 6.34 21.92 -0.40
N ASN A 68 6.64 22.67 -1.47
CA ASN A 68 5.65 23.03 -2.48
C ASN A 68 5.06 21.81 -3.21
N VAL A 69 5.88 20.82 -3.55
CA VAL A 69 5.41 19.60 -4.23
C VAL A 69 4.50 18.79 -3.31
N VAL A 70 4.93 18.57 -2.06
CA VAL A 70 4.15 17.82 -1.08
C VAL A 70 2.84 18.54 -0.78
N SER A 71 2.88 19.85 -0.53
CA SER A 71 1.71 20.67 -0.27
C SER A 71 0.72 20.64 -1.44
N SER A 72 1.22 20.77 -2.69
CA SER A 72 0.37 20.76 -3.88
C SER A 72 -0.41 19.45 -4.02
N ILE A 73 0.25 18.30 -3.78
CA ILE A 73 -0.39 16.99 -3.86
C ILE A 73 -1.42 16.80 -2.73
N LEU A 74 -1.07 17.15 -1.49
CA LEU A 74 -1.96 16.97 -0.34
C LEU A 74 -3.21 17.84 -0.39
N ASN A 75 -3.19 18.93 -1.16
CA ASN A 75 -4.30 19.88 -1.30
C ASN A 75 -5.07 19.71 -2.62
N ILE A 76 -4.87 18.63 -3.39
CA ILE A 76 -5.68 18.36 -4.58
C ILE A 76 -7.16 18.28 -4.18
N HIS A 77 -7.99 19.08 -4.84
CA HIS A 77 -9.42 19.12 -4.55
C HIS A 77 -10.08 17.75 -4.78
N GLY A 78 -10.82 17.27 -3.78
CA GLY A 78 -11.53 15.98 -3.84
C GLY A 78 -10.65 14.75 -3.56
N LEU A 79 -9.34 14.92 -3.34
CA LEU A 79 -8.44 13.83 -2.98
C LEU A 79 -8.87 13.19 -1.66
N LYS A 80 -8.89 11.85 -1.60
CA LYS A 80 -9.32 11.09 -0.42
C LYS A 80 -8.19 10.31 0.24
N ALA A 81 -7.20 9.86 -0.53
CA ALA A 81 -6.06 9.15 0.01
C ALA A 81 -4.76 9.44 -0.76
N VAL A 82 -3.63 9.32 -0.06
CA VAL A 82 -2.29 9.37 -0.64
C VAL A 82 -1.54 8.11 -0.26
N ILE A 83 -1.02 7.41 -1.27
CA ILE A 83 0.00 6.38 -1.08
C ILE A 83 1.34 7.10 -0.96
N LEU A 84 1.92 7.07 0.22
CA LEU A 84 3.23 7.63 0.48
C LEU A 84 4.26 6.53 0.23
N GLU A 85 5.02 6.60 -0.88
CA GLU A 85 6.13 5.68 -1.09
C GLU A 85 7.36 6.21 -0.35
N SER A 86 7.72 5.56 0.75
CA SER A 86 8.77 5.97 1.67
C SER A 86 10.01 5.07 1.58
N TYR A 87 11.09 5.46 2.27
CA TYR A 87 12.36 4.73 2.20
C TYR A 87 12.38 3.51 3.12
N GLY A 88 13.00 2.43 2.68
CA GLY A 88 13.30 1.27 3.51
C GLY A 88 12.07 0.73 4.25
N ALA A 89 12.15 0.65 5.57
CA ALA A 89 11.07 0.12 6.41
C ALA A 89 9.93 1.12 6.71
N GLY A 90 9.76 2.20 5.93
CA GLY A 90 8.68 3.16 6.13
C GLY A 90 9.10 4.59 6.48
N ASN A 91 10.37 4.95 6.26
CA ASN A 91 10.95 6.21 6.75
C ASN A 91 10.70 7.37 5.78
N ALA A 92 10.32 8.53 6.30
CA ALA A 92 10.12 9.77 5.55
C ALA A 92 10.98 10.92 6.13
N PRO A 93 11.07 12.08 5.45
CA PRO A 93 11.68 13.29 6.01
C PRO A 93 11.13 13.60 7.41
N ASN A 94 12.02 13.99 8.32
CA ASN A 94 11.69 14.35 9.69
C ASN A 94 11.61 15.86 9.93
N SER A 95 11.74 16.66 8.88
CA SER A 95 11.60 18.12 8.94
C SER A 95 10.21 18.53 9.39
N ASP A 96 10.14 19.56 10.24
CA ASP A 96 8.87 20.02 10.84
C ASP A 96 7.80 20.37 9.82
N TRP A 97 8.17 21.02 8.71
CA TRP A 97 7.24 21.36 7.63
C TRP A 97 6.55 20.11 7.06
N PHE A 98 7.30 19.02 6.86
CA PHE A 98 6.79 17.79 6.25
C PHE A 98 5.79 17.12 7.19
N ILE A 99 6.18 16.95 8.46
CA ILE A 99 5.33 16.35 9.49
C ILE A 99 4.05 17.18 9.67
N LYS A 100 4.16 18.52 9.66
CA LYS A 100 3.02 19.44 9.79
C LYS A 100 2.07 19.36 8.59
N LEU A 101 2.58 19.25 7.36
CA LEU A 101 1.75 19.06 6.17
C LEU A 101 0.98 17.74 6.22
N ILE A 102 1.66 16.64 6.55
CA ILE A 102 1.02 15.32 6.67
C ILE A 102 -0.04 15.32 7.78
N GLN A 103 0.28 15.87 8.95
CA GLN A 103 -0.68 15.95 10.06
C GLN A 103 -1.89 16.81 9.71
N THR A 104 -1.69 17.95 9.03
CA THR A 104 -2.77 18.82 8.57
C THR A 104 -3.67 18.10 7.57
N ALA A 105 -3.09 17.39 6.59
CA ALA A 105 -3.85 16.62 5.61
C ALA A 105 -4.69 15.51 6.27
N ILE A 106 -4.13 14.77 7.24
CA ILE A 106 -4.85 13.73 7.98
C ILE A 106 -6.01 14.32 8.78
N LYS A 107 -5.78 15.45 9.48
CA LYS A 107 -6.83 16.19 10.20
C LYS A 107 -7.93 16.69 9.26
N GLY A 108 -7.57 17.09 8.04
CA GLY A 108 -8.50 17.47 6.96
C GLY A 108 -9.29 16.30 6.35
N GLY A 109 -9.05 15.06 6.80
CA GLY A 109 -9.80 13.89 6.35
C GLY A 109 -9.03 12.97 5.41
N LEU A 110 -7.87 13.37 4.91
CA LEU A 110 -7.05 12.56 4.00
C LEU A 110 -6.57 11.27 4.69
N ILE A 111 -6.52 10.17 3.95
CA ILE A 111 -5.92 8.91 4.39
C ILE A 111 -4.49 8.86 3.84
N ILE A 112 -3.48 8.75 4.71
CA ILE A 112 -2.09 8.60 4.29
C ILE A 112 -1.66 7.16 4.49
N PHE A 113 -1.36 6.46 3.40
CA PHE A 113 -1.02 5.05 3.39
C PHE A 113 0.43 4.82 2.96
N ASN A 114 1.26 4.40 3.90
CA ASN A 114 2.70 4.31 3.74
C ASN A 114 3.12 2.95 3.17
N VAL A 115 3.68 2.97 1.96
CA VAL A 115 4.23 1.82 1.24
C VAL A 115 5.74 2.03 1.10
N SER A 116 6.53 0.95 1.13
CA SER A 116 7.97 1.07 0.88
C SER A 116 8.24 1.22 -0.61
N GLN A 117 9.23 2.05 -0.98
CA GLN A 117 9.80 2.06 -2.33
C GLN A 117 10.63 0.81 -2.64
N CYS A 118 11.04 0.07 -1.61
CA CYS A 118 11.75 -1.18 -1.77
C CYS A 118 10.81 -2.24 -2.33
N GLN A 119 11.29 -3.03 -3.29
CA GLN A 119 10.48 -4.08 -3.90
C GLN A 119 10.13 -5.20 -2.90
N GLY A 120 11.05 -5.53 -2.01
CA GLY A 120 10.86 -6.53 -0.95
C GLY A 120 11.02 -5.91 0.43
N GLY A 121 10.42 -6.57 1.42
CA GLY A 121 10.37 -6.10 2.80
C GLY A 121 8.99 -5.57 3.21
N SER A 122 8.92 -5.03 4.43
CA SER A 122 7.68 -4.57 5.05
C SER A 122 7.89 -3.19 5.66
N VAL A 123 6.85 -2.35 5.59
CA VAL A 123 6.76 -1.12 6.37
C VAL A 123 6.54 -1.48 7.84
N LEU A 124 7.49 -1.10 8.69
CA LEU A 124 7.52 -1.34 10.14
C LEU A 124 7.30 -0.01 10.87
N MET A 125 6.04 0.43 10.92
CA MET A 125 5.68 1.65 11.66
C MET A 125 6.01 1.47 13.16
N GLY A 126 6.61 2.49 13.75
CA GLY A 126 6.92 2.52 15.19
C GLY A 126 8.30 1.95 15.57
N LYS A 127 9.10 1.48 14.61
CA LYS A 127 10.43 0.91 14.89
C LYS A 127 11.56 1.94 14.90
N TYR A 128 11.42 3.01 14.12
CA TYR A 128 12.39 4.11 14.00
C TYR A 128 11.73 5.45 14.35
N GLU A 129 12.51 6.42 14.80
CA GLU A 129 12.01 7.73 15.27
C GLU A 129 11.06 8.39 14.27
N THR A 130 11.42 8.42 12.98
CA THR A 130 10.59 9.04 11.93
C THR A 130 9.28 8.27 11.72
N SER A 131 9.33 6.94 11.73
CA SER A 131 8.14 6.08 11.62
C SER A 131 7.21 6.19 12.84
N ILE A 132 7.75 6.47 14.04
CA ILE A 132 6.98 6.73 15.26
C ILE A 132 6.16 8.01 15.09
N LYS A 133 6.81 9.13 14.72
CA LYS A 133 6.13 10.41 14.51
C LYS A 133 5.02 10.30 13.46
N LEU A 134 5.28 9.61 12.35
CA LEU A 134 4.27 9.38 11.31
C LEU A 134 3.09 8.54 11.84
N GLN A 135 3.36 7.51 12.63
CA GLN A 135 2.31 6.69 13.23
C GLN A 135 1.44 7.49 14.20
N GLU A 136 2.06 8.32 15.05
CA GLU A 136 1.38 9.16 16.04
C GLU A 136 0.42 10.17 15.38
N ILE A 137 0.80 10.73 14.22
CA ILE A 137 -0.06 11.66 13.47
C ILE A 137 -1.11 10.95 12.61
N GLY A 138 -1.15 9.62 12.59
CA GLY A 138 -2.21 8.83 11.94
C GLY A 138 -1.85 8.23 10.58
N VAL A 139 -0.57 8.20 10.18
CA VAL A 139 -0.15 7.48 8.97
C VAL A 139 -0.34 5.97 9.17
N ILE A 140 -0.85 5.30 8.14
CA ILE A 140 -1.15 3.88 8.17
C ILE A 140 -0.06 3.14 7.40
N GLY A 141 0.61 2.16 8.02
CA GLY A 141 1.57 1.30 7.32
C GLY A 141 0.87 0.26 6.45
N ALA A 142 1.40 0.04 5.24
CA ALA A 142 0.91 -0.94 4.28
C ALA A 142 1.52 -2.34 4.43
N PHE A 143 2.35 -2.56 5.48
CA PHE A 143 3.12 -3.78 5.66
C PHE A 143 3.95 -4.12 4.41
N ASP A 144 3.82 -5.33 3.88
CA ASP A 144 4.58 -5.87 2.76
C ASP A 144 3.81 -5.80 1.42
N MET A 145 2.82 -4.92 1.30
CA MET A 145 2.10 -4.71 0.03
C MET A 145 2.97 -4.07 -1.04
N THR A 146 2.72 -4.46 -2.28
CA THR A 146 3.20 -3.70 -3.44
C THR A 146 2.37 -2.43 -3.63
N THR A 147 2.92 -1.43 -4.32
CA THR A 147 2.19 -0.20 -4.66
C THR A 147 0.92 -0.51 -5.47
N GLU A 148 0.95 -1.47 -6.40
CA GLU A 148 -0.22 -1.87 -7.19
C GLU A 148 -1.34 -2.44 -6.32
N ALA A 149 -0.98 -3.27 -5.33
CA ALA A 149 -1.93 -3.81 -4.39
C ALA A 149 -2.53 -2.71 -3.49
N ALA A 150 -1.71 -1.75 -3.04
CA ALA A 150 -2.17 -0.61 -2.27
C ALA A 150 -3.13 0.29 -3.05
N VAL A 151 -2.83 0.59 -4.32
CA VAL A 151 -3.70 1.32 -5.26
C VAL A 151 -5.04 0.60 -5.39
N ALA A 152 -5.03 -0.68 -5.76
CA ALA A 152 -6.26 -1.46 -5.97
C ALA A 152 -7.11 -1.53 -4.69
N LYS A 153 -6.46 -1.74 -3.53
CA LYS A 153 -7.13 -1.82 -2.24
C LYS A 153 -7.77 -0.50 -1.82
N LEU A 154 -7.06 0.62 -1.97
CA LEU A 154 -7.60 1.94 -1.65
C LEU A 154 -8.80 2.28 -2.54
N MET A 155 -8.67 2.10 -3.85
CA MET A 155 -9.76 2.38 -4.78
C MET A 155 -11.00 1.52 -4.49
N TYR A 156 -10.79 0.25 -4.16
CA TYR A 156 -11.86 -0.66 -3.75
C TYR A 156 -12.52 -0.23 -2.45
N LEU A 157 -11.76 0.06 -1.40
CA LEU A 157 -12.32 0.45 -0.10
C LEU A 157 -13.06 1.78 -0.17
N LEU A 158 -12.48 2.79 -0.84
CA LEU A 158 -13.11 4.11 -1.03
C LEU A 158 -14.40 4.03 -1.86
N GLY A 159 -14.47 3.11 -2.83
CA GLY A 159 -15.67 2.91 -3.65
C GLY A 159 -16.79 2.13 -2.96
N ASN A 160 -16.50 1.39 -1.88
CA ASN A 160 -17.43 0.46 -1.24
C ASN A 160 -17.71 0.75 0.24
N LEU A 161 -16.97 1.66 0.88
CA LEU A 161 -17.16 2.09 2.26
C LEU A 161 -17.25 3.61 2.32
N SER A 162 -18.10 4.14 3.20
CA SER A 162 -18.28 5.58 3.42
C SER A 162 -17.63 6.09 4.71
N VAL A 163 -17.39 5.21 5.68
CA VAL A 163 -16.85 5.60 6.99
C VAL A 163 -15.33 5.50 6.97
N LYS A 164 -14.63 6.65 7.12
CA LYS A 164 -13.16 6.74 7.15
C LYS A 164 -12.54 5.71 8.11
N LYS A 165 -13.01 5.64 9.35
CA LYS A 165 -12.52 4.67 10.36
C LYS A 165 -12.61 3.21 9.90
N GLU A 166 -13.62 2.85 9.12
CA GLU A 166 -13.76 1.49 8.59
C GLU A 166 -12.74 1.23 7.48
N ILE A 167 -12.52 2.20 6.59
CA ILE A 167 -11.48 2.14 5.56
C ILE A 167 -10.12 1.96 6.22
N GLU A 168 -9.77 2.80 7.20
CA GLU A 168 -8.51 2.72 7.94
C GLU A 168 -8.32 1.36 8.64
N LYS A 169 -9.38 0.81 9.23
CA LYS A 169 -9.37 -0.52 9.83
C LYS A 169 -9.13 -1.62 8.78
N MET A 170 -9.76 -1.52 7.61
CA MET A 170 -9.63 -2.49 6.54
C MET A 170 -8.28 -2.41 5.82
N LEU A 171 -7.65 -1.23 5.75
CA LEU A 171 -6.30 -1.07 5.22
C LEU A 171 -5.28 -1.90 5.99
N ARG A 172 -5.46 -2.03 7.31
CA ARG A 172 -4.59 -2.81 8.21
C ARG A 172 -4.81 -4.32 8.18
N LYS A 173 -5.80 -4.81 7.42
CA LYS A 173 -6.18 -6.23 7.38
C LYS A 173 -6.03 -6.81 5.99
N SER A 174 -5.55 -8.05 5.90
CA SER A 174 -5.54 -8.78 4.63
C SER A 174 -6.98 -9.12 4.21
N ILE A 175 -7.40 -8.69 3.02
CA ILE A 175 -8.74 -8.96 2.47
C ILE A 175 -8.71 -10.21 1.59
N VAL A 176 -7.71 -10.30 0.71
CA VAL A 176 -7.54 -11.33 -0.32
C VAL A 176 -6.09 -11.83 -0.37
N GLY A 177 -5.34 -11.67 0.72
CA GLY A 177 -3.95 -12.12 0.84
C GLY A 177 -2.95 -11.17 0.18
N GLU A 178 -3.30 -9.91 0.02
CA GLU A 178 -2.44 -8.85 -0.52
C GLU A 178 -1.32 -8.43 0.43
N LEU A 179 -1.49 -8.67 1.73
CA LEU A 179 -0.51 -8.35 2.77
C LEU A 179 -0.35 -9.47 3.79
N THR A 180 0.81 -9.49 4.44
CA THR A 180 1.19 -10.31 5.59
C THR A 180 1.40 -9.37 6.79
N ILE A 181 0.75 -9.69 7.91
CA ILE A 181 1.01 -8.99 9.17
C ILE A 181 2.19 -9.69 9.84
N THR A 182 3.35 -9.02 9.86
CA THR A 182 4.50 -9.45 10.66
C THR A 182 4.25 -9.05 12.11
N ASN A 183 4.19 -10.04 13.01
CA ASN A 183 4.20 -9.83 14.47
C ASN A 183 5.56 -9.34 14.94
#